data_AF-A0A919TW11-F1
#
_entry.id   AF-A0A919TW11-F1
#
_cell.length_a   1.000
_cell.length_b   1.000
_cell.length_c   1.000
_cell.angle_alpha   90.00
_cell.angle_beta   90.00
_cell.angle_gamma   90.00
#
_symmetry.space_group_name_H-M   'P 1'
#
loop_
_entity.id
_entity.type
_entity.pdbx_description
1 polymer ?
#
loop_
_entity_poly.entity_id
_entity_poly.type
_entity_poly.pdbx_seq_one_letter_code
_entity_poly.pdbx_strand_id
1 'polypeptide(L)'
;MPFETSPAYDRVLADDRNYHIVFLVVGGLFTLLLVVFMVFSRLQFKRAGSRFERRTYLSFGAAGLTLVLFMALALWANVTSVVNPRKTLAGTTFSPVGEAWLSDGRAQISPLLQQAIDDRLAWQRPKAVICAILLVACVTLTVFLWRRLLRRSTAGKLAVTGGVLSAAACVLLMFMVIGNAEGALAPLTLTVIYG
;
A
#
# COMPACT_ATOMS: atom_id res chain seq x y z
N MET A 1 22.03 -18.45 -10.16
CA MET A 1 23.09 -17.62 -9.52
C MET A 1 23.87 -18.52 -8.56
N PRO A 2 25.15 -18.27 -8.29
CA PRO A 2 26.01 -19.18 -7.50
C PRO A 2 25.51 -19.43 -6.07
N PHE A 3 24.59 -18.60 -5.56
CA PHE A 3 24.05 -18.67 -4.19
C PHE A 3 22.58 -19.15 -4.10
N GLU A 4 21.93 -19.62 -5.17
CA GLU A 4 20.49 -19.99 -5.14
C GLU A 4 20.12 -21.16 -4.21
N THR A 5 21.12 -21.92 -3.78
CA THR A 5 21.00 -23.02 -2.82
C THR A 5 21.59 -22.67 -1.44
N SER A 6 21.98 -21.41 -1.24
CA SER A 6 22.62 -20.98 0.01
C SER A 6 21.58 -20.66 1.10
N PRO A 7 21.91 -20.91 2.39
CA PRO A 7 21.08 -20.47 3.51
C PRO A 7 20.82 -18.95 3.55
N ALA A 8 21.73 -18.12 3.02
CA ALA A 8 21.51 -16.69 2.87
C ALA A 8 20.37 -16.39 1.89
N TYR A 9 20.36 -17.04 0.73
CA TYR A 9 19.32 -16.85 -0.28
C TYR A 9 17.95 -17.35 0.20
N ASP A 10 17.90 -18.46 0.94
CA ASP A 10 16.65 -18.93 1.56
C ASP A 10 16.06 -17.90 2.54
N ARG A 11 16.90 -17.11 3.23
CA ARG A 11 16.43 -16.00 4.06
C ARG A 11 15.86 -14.84 3.23
N VAL A 12 16.47 -14.50 2.10
CA VAL A 12 15.90 -13.49 1.18
C VAL A 12 14.56 -13.95 0.64
N LEU A 13 14.43 -15.23 0.24
CA LEU A 13 13.15 -15.77 -0.22
C LEU A 13 12.06 -15.75 0.86
N ALA A 14 12.43 -16.03 2.12
CA ALA A 14 11.50 -15.95 3.23
C ALA A 14 11.06 -14.51 3.52
N ASP A 15 11.98 -13.55 3.45
CA ASP A 15 11.65 -12.13 3.65
C ASP A 15 10.87 -11.53 2.48
N ASP A 16 11.18 -11.90 1.23
CA ASP A 16 10.43 -11.53 0.02
C ASP A 16 8.98 -12.05 0.10
N ARG A 17 8.81 -13.30 0.56
CA ARG A 17 7.47 -13.83 0.84
C ARG A 17 6.75 -13.00 1.89
N ASN A 18 7.42 -12.64 2.99
CA ASN A 18 6.81 -11.82 4.04
C ASN A 18 6.45 -10.42 3.53
N TYR A 19 7.31 -9.81 2.70
CA TYR A 19 7.08 -8.52 2.05
C TYR A 19 5.73 -8.54 1.30
N HIS A 20 5.53 -9.53 0.44
CA HIS A 20 4.28 -9.67 -0.30
C HIS A 20 3.09 -10.10 0.56
N ILE A 21 3.28 -10.89 1.63
CA ILE A 21 2.21 -11.19 2.60
C ILE A 21 1.70 -9.91 3.27
N VAL A 22 2.59 -8.99 3.65
CA VAL A 22 2.20 -7.71 4.25
C VAL A 22 1.32 -6.91 3.28
N PHE A 23 1.66 -6.88 1.98
CA PHE A 23 0.78 -6.30 0.96
C PHE A 23 -0.59 -6.96 0.95
N LEU A 24 -0.65 -8.30 0.94
CA LEU A 24 -1.92 -9.03 0.89
C LEU A 24 -2.82 -8.71 2.10
N VAL A 25 -2.23 -8.59 3.29
CA VAL A 25 -2.97 -8.26 4.51
C VAL A 25 -3.44 -6.80 4.50
N VAL A 26 -2.53 -5.84 4.32
CA VAL A 26 -2.85 -4.41 4.42
C VAL A 26 -3.65 -3.94 3.20
N GLY A 27 -3.19 -4.29 2.00
CA GLY A 27 -3.89 -4.03 0.75
C GLY A 27 -5.23 -4.74 0.66
N GLY A 28 -5.34 -5.97 1.18
CA GLY A 28 -6.59 -6.71 1.28
C GLY A 28 -7.62 -6.00 2.18
N LEU A 29 -7.19 -5.52 3.35
CA LEU A 29 -8.03 -4.73 4.24
C LEU A 29 -8.56 -3.47 3.55
N PHE A 30 -7.70 -2.69 2.89
CA PHE A 30 -8.14 -1.50 2.15
C PHE A 30 -9.08 -1.84 1.00
N THR A 31 -8.84 -2.95 0.30
CA THR A 31 -9.73 -3.42 -0.77
C THR A 31 -11.12 -3.74 -0.22
N LEU A 32 -11.22 -4.42 0.93
CA LEU A 32 -12.49 -4.70 1.59
C LEU A 32 -13.21 -3.41 1.99
N LEU A 33 -12.49 -2.44 2.57
CA LEU A 33 -13.06 -1.14 2.92
C LEU A 33 -13.58 -0.38 1.70
N LEU A 34 -12.86 -0.42 0.57
CA LEU A 34 -13.30 0.17 -0.69
C LEU A 34 -14.55 -0.52 -1.26
N VAL A 35 -14.65 -1.85 -1.16
CA VAL A 35 -15.87 -2.59 -1.55
C VAL A 35 -17.05 -2.19 -0.68
N VAL A 36 -16.86 -2.11 0.65
CA VAL A 36 -17.90 -1.63 1.57
C VAL A 36 -18.32 -0.20 1.22
N PHE A 37 -17.36 0.69 0.94
CA PHE A 37 -17.63 2.06 0.51
C PHE A 37 -18.39 2.14 -0.82
N MET A 38 -18.08 1.26 -1.78
CA MET A 38 -18.77 1.17 -3.05
C MET A 38 -20.23 0.72 -2.87
N VAL A 39 -20.45 -0.31 -2.04
CA VAL A 39 -21.80 -0.76 -1.68
C VAL A 39 -22.58 0.36 -1.00
N PHE A 40 -21.97 1.02 -0.01
CA PHE A 40 -22.55 2.18 0.66
C PHE A 40 -22.93 3.30 -0.33
N SER A 41 -22.04 3.66 -1.25
CA SER A 41 -22.27 4.68 -2.27
C SER A 41 -23.45 4.32 -3.18
N ARG A 42 -23.58 3.04 -3.55
CA ARG A 42 -24.72 2.55 -4.33
C ARG A 42 -26.03 2.58 -3.56
N LEU A 43 -26.02 2.24 -2.27
CA LEU A 43 -27.22 2.34 -1.42
C LEU A 43 -27.68 3.79 -1.26
N GLN A 44 -26.72 4.70 -1.06
CA GLN A 44 -27.04 6.12 -0.91
C GLN A 44 -27.45 6.78 -2.23
N PHE A 45 -26.89 6.36 -3.37
CA PHE A 45 -27.34 6.79 -4.69
C PHE A 45 -28.85 6.56 -4.90
N LYS A 46 -29.38 5.42 -4.43
CA LYS A 46 -30.82 5.11 -4.51
C LYS A 46 -31.68 6.03 -3.63
N ARG A 47 -31.12 6.52 -2.51
CA ARG A 47 -31.81 7.39 -1.53
C ARG A 47 -31.64 8.88 -1.83
N ALA A 48 -30.74 9.23 -2.75
CA ALA A 48 -30.35 10.61 -3.00
C ALA A 48 -31.51 11.44 -3.58
N GLY A 49 -31.80 12.56 -2.91
CA GLY A 49 -32.91 13.46 -3.21
C GLY A 49 -32.58 14.53 -4.24
N SER A 50 -31.29 14.84 -4.43
CA SER A 50 -30.83 15.85 -5.38
C SER A 50 -29.99 15.28 -6.53
N ARG A 51 -29.96 16.00 -7.66
CA ARG A 51 -29.10 15.65 -8.81
C ARG A 51 -27.62 15.71 -8.46
N PHE A 52 -27.20 16.67 -7.64
CA PHE A 52 -25.82 16.81 -7.17
C PHE A 52 -25.41 15.58 -6.34
N GLU A 53 -26.21 15.22 -5.34
CA GLU A 53 -25.97 14.06 -4.48
C GLU A 53 -25.89 12.75 -5.28
N ARG A 54 -26.80 12.52 -6.23
CA ARG A 54 -26.75 11.37 -7.15
C ARG A 54 -25.46 11.34 -7.96
N ARG A 55 -25.03 12.46 -8.54
CA ARG A 55 -23.78 12.53 -9.30
C ARG A 55 -22.58 12.25 -8.42
N THR A 56 -22.52 12.79 -7.20
CA THR A 56 -21.43 12.53 -6.26
C THR A 56 -21.31 11.06 -5.91
N TYR A 57 -22.41 10.39 -5.53
CA TYR A 57 -22.38 8.96 -5.21
C TYR A 57 -22.04 8.09 -6.42
N LEU A 58 -22.50 8.49 -7.62
CA LEU A 58 -22.10 7.81 -8.86
C LEU A 58 -20.60 7.96 -9.13
N SER A 59 -20.05 9.17 -9.01
CA SER A 59 -18.61 9.43 -9.17
C SER A 59 -17.78 8.65 -8.14
N PHE A 60 -18.20 8.61 -6.87
CA PHE A 60 -17.54 7.81 -5.85
C PHE A 60 -17.64 6.31 -6.11
N GLY A 61 -18.79 5.82 -6.58
CA GLY A 61 -18.95 4.43 -6.98
C GLY A 61 -18.02 4.06 -8.14
N ALA A 62 -17.93 4.91 -9.16
CA ALA A 62 -17.04 4.69 -10.30
C ALA A 62 -15.55 4.73 -9.90
N ALA A 63 -15.13 5.74 -9.14
CA ALA A 63 -13.76 5.83 -8.64
C ALA A 63 -13.41 4.65 -7.71
N GLY A 64 -14.33 4.27 -6.83
CA GLY A 64 -14.19 3.11 -5.96
C GLY A 64 -14.03 1.81 -6.75
N LEU A 65 -14.84 1.59 -7.79
CA LEU A 65 -14.71 0.43 -8.67
C LEU A 65 -13.34 0.38 -9.35
N THR A 66 -12.87 1.50 -9.91
CA THR A 66 -11.54 1.59 -10.53
C THR A 66 -10.44 1.20 -9.54
N LEU A 67 -10.48 1.74 -8.32
CA LEU A 67 -9.51 1.42 -7.28
C LEU A 67 -9.59 -0.05 -6.83
N VAL A 68 -10.79 -0.62 -6.68
CA VAL A 68 -10.97 -2.04 -6.32
C VAL A 68 -10.39 -2.94 -7.40
N LEU A 69 -10.63 -2.66 -8.68
CA LEU A 69 -10.07 -3.46 -9.78
C LEU A 69 -8.55 -3.36 -9.82
N PHE A 70 -7.99 -2.15 -9.65
CA PHE A 70 -6.54 -1.96 -9.55
C PHE A 70 -5.95 -2.74 -8.38
N MET A 71 -6.55 -2.64 -7.20
CA MET A 71 -6.10 -3.37 -6.01
C MET A 71 -6.23 -4.89 -6.18
N ALA A 72 -7.29 -5.38 -6.83
CA ALA A 72 -7.45 -6.81 -7.10
C ALA A 72 -6.34 -7.34 -8.01
N LEU A 73 -5.94 -6.59 -9.04
CA LEU A 73 -4.79 -6.94 -9.89
C LEU A 73 -3.48 -6.95 -9.09
N ALA A 74 -3.25 -5.93 -8.26
CA ALA A 74 -2.06 -5.86 -7.42
C ALA A 74 -2.01 -7.01 -6.40
N LEU A 75 -3.14 -7.34 -5.75
CA LEU A 75 -3.26 -8.48 -4.85
C LEU A 75 -2.97 -9.79 -5.60
N TRP A 76 -3.50 -9.97 -6.80
CA TRP A 76 -3.23 -11.15 -7.60
C TRP A 76 -1.73 -11.30 -7.93
N ALA A 77 -1.07 -10.21 -8.34
CA ALA A 77 0.37 -10.21 -8.57
C ALA A 77 1.14 -10.61 -7.29
N ASN A 78 0.77 -10.05 -6.14
CA ASN A 78 1.39 -10.38 -4.85
C ASN A 78 1.14 -11.84 -4.43
N VAL A 79 -0.04 -12.42 -4.71
CA VAL A 79 -0.30 -13.85 -4.48
C VAL A 79 0.68 -14.69 -5.31
N THR A 80 0.89 -14.35 -6.58
CA THR A 80 1.85 -15.09 -7.41
C THR A 80 3.28 -15.01 -6.89
N SER A 81 3.67 -13.86 -6.32
CA SER A 81 4.98 -13.69 -5.67
C SER A 81 5.12 -14.53 -4.39
N VAL A 82 4.09 -14.57 -3.55
CA VAL A 82 4.09 -15.40 -2.32
C VAL A 82 4.22 -16.89 -2.64
N VAL A 83 3.51 -17.34 -3.70
CA VAL A 83 3.54 -18.74 -4.14
C VAL A 83 4.91 -19.11 -4.75
N ASN A 84 5.53 -18.20 -5.49
CA ASN A 84 6.82 -18.45 -6.16
C ASN A 84 7.79 -17.27 -6.03
N PRO A 85 8.39 -17.05 -4.85
CA PRO A 85 9.31 -15.92 -4.61
C PRO A 85 10.59 -16.03 -5.45
N ARG A 86 11.02 -17.26 -5.81
CA ARG A 86 12.17 -17.47 -6.71
C ARG A 86 11.95 -16.83 -8.08
N LYS A 87 10.72 -16.90 -8.61
CA LYS A 87 10.37 -16.26 -9.89
C LYS A 87 10.36 -14.73 -9.77
N THR A 88 9.95 -14.20 -8.62
CA THR A 88 9.97 -12.75 -8.34
C THR A 88 11.39 -12.21 -8.33
N LEU A 89 12.32 -12.93 -7.69
CA LEU A 89 13.73 -12.53 -7.59
C LEU A 89 14.58 -12.92 -8.82
N ALA A 90 13.98 -13.60 -9.80
CA ALA A 90 14.69 -14.01 -11.00
C ALA A 90 15.08 -12.78 -11.83
N GLY A 91 16.38 -12.60 -12.06
CA GLY A 91 16.90 -11.45 -12.81
C GLY A 91 17.00 -10.16 -12.02
N THR A 92 16.77 -10.20 -10.70
CA THR A 92 17.00 -9.05 -9.82
C THR A 92 18.50 -8.79 -9.66
N THR A 93 18.92 -7.53 -9.78
CA THR A 93 20.26 -7.08 -9.40
C THR A 93 20.28 -6.80 -7.90
N PHE A 94 21.26 -7.36 -7.21
CA PHE A 94 21.45 -7.13 -5.77
C PHE A 94 22.36 -5.93 -5.52
N SER A 95 22.17 -5.27 -4.38
CA SER A 95 23.07 -4.23 -3.91
C SER A 95 24.46 -4.79 -3.60
N PRO A 96 25.52 -3.97 -3.59
CA PRO A 96 26.87 -4.45 -3.24
C PRO A 96 26.94 -5.13 -1.87
N VAL A 97 26.23 -4.61 -0.87
CA VAL A 97 26.16 -5.22 0.46
C VAL A 97 25.38 -6.54 0.46
N GLY A 98 24.30 -6.61 -0.32
CA GLY A 98 23.51 -7.82 -0.51
C GLY A 98 24.29 -8.91 -1.23
N GLU A 99 24.97 -8.58 -2.32
CA GLU A 99 25.78 -9.50 -3.12
C GLU A 99 26.96 -10.05 -2.32
N ALA A 100 27.65 -9.21 -1.54
CA ALA A 100 28.73 -9.65 -0.67
C ALA A 100 28.25 -10.67 0.38
N TRP A 101 27.10 -10.41 1.00
CA TRP A 101 26.50 -11.33 1.97
C TRP A 101 25.98 -12.63 1.33
N LEU A 102 25.30 -12.53 0.18
CA LEU A 102 24.81 -13.70 -0.57
C LEU A 102 25.95 -14.60 -1.03
N SER A 103 27.11 -14.02 -1.38
CA SER A 103 28.30 -14.74 -1.81
C SER A 103 28.99 -15.51 -0.67
N ASP A 104 28.92 -15.02 0.58
CA ASP A 104 29.37 -15.78 1.77
C ASP A 104 28.42 -16.94 2.09
N GLY A 105 27.16 -16.85 1.64
CA GLY A 105 26.18 -17.94 1.67
C GLY A 105 25.63 -18.31 3.05
N ARG A 106 26.15 -17.73 4.14
CA ARG A 106 25.72 -18.02 5.51
C ARG A 106 24.41 -17.30 5.82
N ALA A 107 23.51 -18.00 6.53
CA ALA A 107 22.25 -17.41 6.98
C ALA A 107 22.45 -16.23 7.96
N GLN A 108 23.59 -16.15 8.64
CA GLN A 108 23.88 -15.07 9.58
C GLN A 108 24.05 -13.75 8.84
N ILE A 109 23.29 -12.73 9.24
CA ILE A 109 23.37 -11.39 8.66
C ILE A 109 24.73 -10.78 9.04
N SER A 110 25.45 -10.25 8.04
CA SER A 110 26.73 -9.58 8.28
C SER A 110 26.53 -8.24 9.01
N PRO A 111 27.50 -7.74 9.79
CA PRO A 111 27.35 -6.45 10.48
C PRO A 111 27.03 -5.29 9.53
N LEU A 112 27.61 -5.28 8.33
CA LEU A 112 27.35 -4.26 7.31
C LEU A 112 25.91 -4.34 6.78
N LEU A 113 25.40 -5.54 6.52
CA LEU A 113 24.01 -5.72 6.09
C LEU A 113 23.02 -5.37 7.21
N GLN A 114 23.34 -5.71 8.45
CA GLN A 114 22.53 -5.34 9.61
C GLN A 114 22.44 -3.82 9.75
N GLN A 115 23.56 -3.10 9.61
CA GLN A 115 23.57 -1.64 9.64
C GLN A 115 22.69 -1.04 8.53
N ALA A 116 22.78 -1.57 7.30
CA ALA A 116 21.96 -1.11 6.19
C ALA A 116 20.45 -1.39 6.41
N ILE A 117 20.11 -2.51 7.07
CA ILE A 117 18.73 -2.80 7.51
C ILE A 117 18.28 -1.79 8.55
N ASP A 118 19.10 -1.50 9.55
CA ASP A 118 18.79 -0.58 10.64
C ASP A 118 18.58 0.85 10.12
N ASP A 119 19.44 1.32 9.22
CA ASP A 119 19.32 2.61 8.55
C ASP A 119 18.01 2.72 7.74
N ARG A 120 17.65 1.67 7.00
CA ARG A 120 16.37 1.60 6.28
C ARG A 120 15.19 1.66 7.24
N LEU A 121 15.23 0.90 8.33
CA LEU A 121 14.15 0.84 9.31
C LEU A 121 13.96 2.16 10.06
N ALA A 122 15.06 2.86 10.36
CA ALA A 122 15.03 4.18 10.99
C ALA A 122 14.24 5.20 10.15
N TRP A 123 14.19 5.03 8.83
CA TRP A 123 13.42 5.87 7.92
C TRP A 123 12.01 5.33 7.62
N GLN A 124 11.86 4.02 7.44
CA GLN A 124 10.58 3.41 7.03
C GLN A 124 9.54 3.36 8.15
N ARG A 125 9.96 3.03 9.39
CA ARG A 125 9.03 2.89 10.52
C ARG A 125 8.32 4.21 10.86
N PRO A 126 9.01 5.36 11.00
CA PRO A 126 8.32 6.62 11.25
C PRO A 126 7.38 7.00 10.12
N LYS A 127 7.76 6.77 8.86
CA LYS A 127 6.91 7.03 7.69
C LYS A 127 5.61 6.22 7.73
N ALA A 128 5.69 4.93 8.02
CA ALA A 128 4.51 4.08 8.13
C ALA A 128 3.52 4.62 9.17
N VAL A 129 4.03 5.01 10.35
CA VAL A 129 3.21 5.56 11.45
C VAL A 129 2.61 6.91 11.08
N ILE A 130 3.42 7.84 10.56
CA ILE A 130 2.98 9.18 10.19
C ILE A 130 1.93 9.12 9.08
N CYS A 131 2.16 8.32 8.02
CA CYS A 131 1.19 8.14 6.94
C CYS A 131 -0.12 7.53 7.44
N ALA A 132 -0.09 6.59 8.38
CA ALA A 132 -1.29 6.00 8.96
C ALA A 132 -2.10 7.04 9.77
N ILE A 133 -1.44 7.83 10.62
CA ILE A 133 -2.10 8.90 11.39
C ILE A 133 -2.71 9.95 10.44
N LEU A 134 -1.93 10.39 9.45
CA LEU A 134 -2.39 11.35 8.44
C LEU A 134 -3.56 10.79 7.63
N LEU A 135 -3.57 9.49 7.31
CA LEU A 135 -4.67 8.85 6.60
C LEU A 135 -5.96 8.93 7.41
N VAL A 136 -5.93 8.58 8.71
CA VAL A 136 -7.10 8.65 9.59
C VAL A 136 -7.63 10.10 9.67
N ALA A 137 -6.74 11.07 9.86
CA ALA A 137 -7.10 12.48 9.90
C ALA A 137 -7.71 12.96 8.57
N CYS A 138 -7.10 12.59 7.45
CA CYS A 138 -7.56 12.96 6.10
C CYS A 138 -8.93 12.35 5.79
N VAL A 139 -9.13 11.06 6.08
CA VAL A 139 -10.43 10.38 5.91
C VAL A 139 -11.51 11.06 6.74
N THR A 140 -11.21 11.40 8.00
CA THR A 140 -12.15 12.10 8.89
C THR A 140 -12.56 13.46 8.32
N LEU A 141 -11.58 14.24 7.84
CA LEU A 141 -11.81 15.53 7.21
C LEU A 141 -12.62 15.38 5.91
N THR A 142 -12.26 14.43 5.05
CA THR A 142 -12.99 14.14 3.80
C THR A 142 -14.45 13.79 4.09
N VAL A 143 -14.71 12.90 5.05
CA VAL A 143 -16.07 12.54 5.45
C VAL A 143 -16.85 13.76 5.96
N PHE A 144 -16.23 14.59 6.80
CA PHE A 144 -16.85 15.82 7.30
C PHE A 144 -17.19 16.80 6.17
N LEU A 145 -16.25 17.07 5.27
CA LEU A 145 -16.42 17.96 4.13
C LEU A 145 -17.56 17.48 3.23
N TRP A 146 -17.57 16.20 2.85
CA TRP A 146 -18.61 15.65 1.98
C TRP A 146 -19.98 15.61 2.64
N ARG A 147 -20.07 15.28 3.94
CA ARG A 147 -21.34 15.38 4.69
C ARG A 147 -21.88 16.81 4.68
N ARG A 148 -21.02 17.82 4.84
CA ARG A 148 -21.43 19.23 4.81
C ARG A 148 -21.84 19.68 3.40
N LEU A 149 -21.13 19.21 2.38
CA LEU A 149 -21.44 19.52 0.97
C LEU A 149 -22.77 18.93 0.55
N LEU A 150 -23.04 17.66 0.90
CA LEU A 150 -24.27 16.97 0.50
C LEU A 150 -25.52 17.51 1.21
N ARG A 151 -25.38 18.12 2.39
CA ARG A 151 -26.48 18.81 3.10
C ARG A 151 -26.85 20.16 2.46
N ARG A 152 -26.00 20.74 1.61
CA ARG A 152 -26.26 22.02 0.95
C ARG A 152 -26.76 21.76 -0.48
N SER A 153 -27.88 22.38 -0.85
CA SER A 153 -28.43 22.28 -2.21
C SER A 153 -27.53 22.95 -3.27
N THR A 154 -26.72 23.94 -2.86
CA THR A 154 -25.74 24.64 -3.69
C THR A 154 -24.36 24.59 -3.04
N ALA A 155 -23.47 23.78 -3.58
CA ALA A 155 -22.05 23.75 -3.20
C ALA A 155 -21.25 24.68 -4.13
N GLY A 156 -20.49 25.61 -3.54
CA GLY A 156 -19.55 26.43 -4.30
C GLY A 156 -18.41 25.57 -4.88
N LYS A 157 -17.89 25.95 -6.06
CA LYS A 157 -16.80 25.24 -6.75
C LYS A 157 -15.61 24.96 -5.84
N LEU A 158 -15.19 25.94 -5.05
CA LEU A 158 -14.06 25.83 -4.13
C LEU A 158 -14.24 24.69 -3.10
N ALA A 159 -15.45 24.54 -2.56
CA ALA A 159 -15.73 23.51 -1.56
C ALA A 159 -15.73 22.10 -2.19
N VAL A 160 -16.26 21.97 -3.42
CA VAL A 160 -16.19 20.70 -4.17
C VAL A 160 -14.74 20.34 -4.49
N THR A 161 -13.93 21.30 -4.96
CA THR A 161 -12.50 21.09 -5.21
C THR A 161 -11.77 20.62 -3.95
N GLY A 162 -12.02 21.25 -2.80
CA GLY A 162 -11.45 20.81 -1.52
C GLY A 162 -11.87 19.39 -1.14
N GLY A 163 -13.14 19.03 -1.35
CA GLY A 163 -13.64 17.66 -1.15
C GLY A 163 -12.92 16.64 -2.03
N VAL A 164 -12.74 16.94 -3.32
CA VAL A 164 -12.04 16.06 -4.29
C VAL A 164 -10.56 15.92 -3.94
N LEU A 165 -9.85 17.02 -3.66
CA LEU A 165 -8.44 16.99 -3.28
C LEU A 165 -8.22 16.19 -1.99
N SER A 166 -9.12 16.33 -1.01
CA SER A 166 -9.03 15.53 0.22
C SER A 166 -9.21 14.03 -0.03
N ALA A 167 -10.12 13.65 -0.93
CA ALA A 167 -10.30 12.24 -1.31
C ALA A 167 -9.08 11.69 -2.06
N ALA A 168 -8.49 12.48 -2.96
CA ALA A 168 -7.24 12.12 -3.65
C ALA A 168 -6.07 11.93 -2.66
N ALA A 169 -5.95 12.83 -1.67
CA ALA A 169 -4.96 12.71 -0.60
C ALA A 169 -5.15 11.43 0.24
N CYS A 170 -6.39 11.01 0.52
CA CYS A 170 -6.67 9.73 1.18
C CYS A 170 -6.15 8.54 0.37
N VAL A 171 -6.35 8.53 -0.95
CA VAL A 171 -5.87 7.46 -1.83
C VAL A 171 -4.34 7.40 -1.86
N LEU A 172 -3.66 8.56 -1.93
CA LEU A 172 -2.20 8.63 -1.88
C LEU A 172 -1.67 8.12 -0.53
N LEU A 173 -2.27 8.55 0.58
CA LEU A 173 -1.88 8.11 1.92
C LEU A 173 -2.14 6.61 2.13
N MET A 174 -3.20 6.05 1.56
CA MET A 174 -3.46 4.61 1.55
C MET A 174 -2.30 3.84 0.91
N PHE A 175 -1.86 4.25 -0.29
CA PHE A 175 -0.71 3.61 -0.95
C PHE A 175 0.59 3.78 -0.17
N MET A 176 0.81 4.95 0.44
CA MET A 176 1.94 5.16 1.32
C MET A 176 1.92 4.25 2.54
N VAL A 177 0.76 4.03 3.17
CA VAL A 177 0.64 3.10 4.30
C VAL A 177 1.01 1.67 3.88
N ILE A 178 0.50 1.21 2.73
CA ILE A 178 0.82 -0.13 2.21
C ILE A 178 2.34 -0.26 1.99
N GLY A 179 2.93 0.62 1.15
CA GLY A 179 4.34 0.52 0.79
C GLY A 179 5.31 0.66 1.97
N ASN A 180 5.01 1.59 2.89
CA ASN A 180 5.85 1.76 4.08
C ASN A 180 5.68 0.61 5.09
N ALA A 181 4.51 -0.03 5.16
CA ALA A 181 4.30 -1.21 6.01
C ALA A 181 5.13 -2.40 5.49
N GLU A 182 5.13 -2.64 4.19
CA GLU A 182 5.96 -3.70 3.58
C GLU A 182 7.45 -3.47 3.91
N GLY A 183 7.95 -2.26 3.69
CA GLY A 183 9.36 -1.94 3.95
C GLY A 183 9.75 -1.90 5.44
N ALA A 184 8.80 -1.72 6.35
CA ALA A 184 9.04 -1.74 7.79
C ALA A 184 9.00 -3.16 8.38
N LEU A 185 8.24 -4.07 7.78
CA LEU A 185 8.01 -5.44 8.28
C LEU A 185 8.87 -6.50 7.58
N ALA A 186 9.32 -6.25 6.35
CA ALA A 186 10.21 -7.12 5.58
C ALA A 186 11.36 -6.29 4.96
N PRO A 187 12.30 -5.82 5.79
CA PRO A 187 13.33 -4.88 5.36
C PRO A 187 14.48 -5.55 4.60
N LEU A 188 14.72 -6.85 4.80
CA LEU A 188 15.90 -7.54 4.28
C LEU A 188 15.88 -7.58 2.75
N THR A 189 14.76 -7.97 2.13
CA THR A 189 14.63 -8.03 0.67
C THR A 189 14.88 -6.67 0.04
N LEU A 190 14.27 -5.61 0.58
CA LEU A 190 14.51 -4.26 0.06
C LEU A 190 15.94 -3.77 0.26
N THR A 191 16.61 -4.12 1.37
CA THR A 191 18.01 -3.75 1.60
C THR A 191 18.97 -4.54 0.71
N VAL A 192 18.69 -5.83 0.48
CA VAL A 192 19.50 -6.67 -0.40
C VAL A 192 19.36 -6.28 -1.86
N ILE A 193 18.22 -5.71 -2.27
CA ILE A 193 18.00 -5.24 -3.64
C ILE A 193 18.44 -3.77 -3.84
N TYR A 194 18.16 -2.89 -2.86
CA TYR A 194 18.29 -1.43 -3.01
C TYR A 194 19.17 -0.72 -1.97
N GLY A 195 19.85 -1.48 -1.10
CA GLY A 195 20.72 -0.94 -0.06
C GLY A 195 22.13 -0.59 -0.52
#